data_AF-Q86YD6-F1
#
_entry.id   AF-Q86YD6-F1
#
_cell.length_a   1.000
_cell.length_b   1.000
_cell.length_c   1.000
_cell.angle_alpha   90.00
_cell.angle_beta   90.00
_cell.angle_gamma   90.00
#
_symmetry.space_group_name_H-M   'P 1'
#
loop_
_entity.id
_entity.type
_entity.pdbx_description
1 polymer ?
#
loop_
_entity_poly.entity_id
_entity_poly.type
_entity_poly.pdbx_seq_one_letter_code
_entity_poly.pdbx_strand_id
1 'polypeptide(L)'
;DDAGCQLQELRNQLLLVTEEKENYKRQCHMFTDQIKVLQQRILEMNDKYVKKETCHQSTETDAVFLLESINGKSESPDHMVSQYQQALEEIERLKKQCSALQHVKAECSQCSNNESKSEMDEMAVQLDDVFRQLDKCSIERDQYKSEVELLEMEKSQIRSQCEELKTEVEQLKSTNQQTATDVSTSSNIEESVNHMDGESLKLRSLRVNVGQLLAMIVPDLDLQQVNYDVDVVDEILGQVVEQMSEISST
;
A
#
# COMPACT_ATOMS: atom_id res chain seq x y z
N ASP A 1 39.03 6.54 40.45
CA ASP A 1 39.54 6.16 39.12
C ASP A 1 38.87 6.92 37.97
N ASP A 2 39.05 8.24 37.92
CA ASP A 2 38.55 9.08 36.83
C ASP A 2 39.40 8.93 35.54
N ALA A 3 40.71 8.80 35.70
CA ALA A 3 41.65 8.56 34.60
C ALA A 3 41.39 7.22 33.86
N GLY A 4 40.89 6.20 34.56
CA GLY A 4 40.55 4.90 33.95
C GLY A 4 39.33 4.99 33.04
N CYS A 5 38.30 5.74 33.46
CA CYS A 5 37.09 5.98 32.67
C CYS A 5 37.39 6.79 31.40
N GLN A 6 38.19 7.85 31.52
CA GLN A 6 38.60 8.68 30.36
C GLN A 6 39.43 7.88 29.35
N LEU A 7 40.31 6.99 29.82
CA LEU A 7 41.13 6.14 28.95
C LEU A 7 40.28 5.09 28.22
N GLN A 8 39.25 4.56 28.88
CA GLN A 8 38.29 3.64 28.25
C GLN A 8 37.44 4.35 27.20
N GLU A 9 36.99 5.57 27.46
CA GLU A 9 36.22 6.38 26.53
C GLU A 9 37.03 6.71 25.26
N LEU A 10 38.29 7.13 25.42
CA LEU A 10 39.20 7.35 24.29
C LEU A 10 39.44 6.10 23.44
N ARG A 11 39.51 4.92 24.07
CA ARG A 11 39.62 3.64 23.34
C ARG A 11 38.36 3.33 22.52
N ASN A 12 37.18 3.59 23.09
CA ASN A 12 35.91 3.39 22.39
C ASN A 12 35.80 4.34 21.18
N GLN A 13 36.15 5.61 21.35
CA GLN A 13 36.15 6.59 20.25
C GLN A 13 37.15 6.22 19.15
N LEU A 14 38.36 5.77 19.53
CA LEU A 14 39.35 5.31 18.56
C LEU A 14 38.85 4.10 17.76
N LEU A 15 38.13 3.17 18.40
CA LEU A 15 37.54 2.02 17.74
C LEU A 15 36.49 2.45 16.71
N LEU A 16 35.57 3.33 17.09
CA LEU A 16 34.54 3.87 16.20
C LEU A 16 35.14 4.60 14.99
N VAL A 17 36.12 5.47 15.21
CA VAL A 17 36.81 6.19 14.12
C VAL A 17 37.55 5.22 13.19
N THR A 18 38.10 4.13 13.74
CA THR A 18 38.77 3.10 12.92
C THR A 18 37.76 2.34 12.06
N GLU A 19 36.59 2.00 12.62
CA GLU A 19 35.52 1.33 11.89
C GLU A 19 34.94 2.22 10.77
N GLU A 20 34.67 3.49 11.07
CA GLU A 20 34.23 4.47 10.07
C GLU A 20 35.26 4.64 8.95
N LYS A 21 36.55 4.76 9.29
CA LYS A 21 37.64 4.84 8.30
C LYS A 21 37.65 3.62 7.38
N GLU A 22 37.50 2.42 7.93
CA GLU A 22 37.45 1.18 7.13
C GLU A 22 36.16 1.08 6.30
N ASN A 23 35.05 1.66 6.75
CA ASN A 23 33.83 1.78 5.95
C ASN A 23 34.02 2.72 4.76
N TYR A 24 34.52 3.94 4.98
CA TYR A 24 34.83 4.89 3.90
C TYR A 24 35.83 4.31 2.91
N LYS A 25 36.86 3.60 3.39
CA LYS A 25 37.82 2.91 2.53
C LYS A 25 37.13 1.87 1.64
N ARG A 26 36.21 1.07 2.17
CA ARG A 26 35.42 0.10 1.38
C ARG A 26 34.57 0.81 0.31
N GLN A 27 33.88 1.89 0.67
CA GLN A 27 33.09 2.66 -0.29
C GLN A 27 33.95 3.27 -1.40
N CYS A 28 35.12 3.83 -1.08
CA CYS A 28 36.06 4.34 -2.07
C CYS A 28 36.52 3.27 -3.07
N HIS A 29 36.79 2.04 -2.59
CA HIS A 29 37.14 0.93 -3.48
C HIS A 29 35.96 0.56 -4.39
N MET A 30 34.75 0.44 -3.83
CA MET A 30 33.53 0.15 -4.60
C MET A 30 33.29 1.19 -5.70
N PHE A 31 33.36 2.49 -5.39
CA PHE A 31 33.18 3.53 -6.39
C PHE A 31 34.30 3.52 -7.44
N THR A 32 35.54 3.25 -7.04
CA THR A 32 36.66 3.11 -7.98
C THR A 32 36.42 1.98 -8.98
N ASP A 33 35.91 0.84 -8.52
CA ASP A 33 35.60 -0.30 -9.38
C ASP A 33 34.41 -0.01 -10.30
N GLN A 34 33.37 0.65 -9.80
CA GLN A 34 32.25 1.11 -10.63
C GLN A 34 32.70 2.08 -11.73
N ILE A 35 33.58 3.04 -11.40
CA ILE A 35 34.13 3.99 -12.37
C ILE A 35 34.91 3.25 -13.45
N LYS A 36 35.75 2.27 -13.09
CA LYS A 36 36.50 1.47 -14.07
C LYS A 36 35.58 0.70 -15.02
N VAL A 37 34.51 0.09 -14.50
CA VAL A 37 33.52 -0.62 -15.33
C VAL A 37 32.82 0.33 -16.28
N LEU A 38 32.41 1.51 -15.82
CA LEU A 38 31.77 2.52 -16.67
C LEU A 38 32.72 3.04 -17.76
N GLN A 39 33.99 3.31 -17.41
CA GLN A 39 35.02 3.71 -18.38
C GLN A 39 35.23 2.64 -19.45
N GLN A 40 35.32 1.37 -19.06
CA GLN A 40 35.45 0.24 -19.98
C GLN A 40 34.23 0.15 -20.93
N ARG A 41 33.02 0.31 -20.41
CA ARG A 41 31.79 0.29 -21.21
C ARG A 41 31.70 1.43 -22.22
N ILE A 42 32.20 2.62 -21.86
CA ILE A 42 32.27 3.76 -22.78
C ILE A 42 33.27 3.47 -23.91
N LEU A 43 34.45 2.90 -23.60
CA LEU A 43 35.44 2.52 -24.61
C LEU A 43 34.88 1.48 -25.59
N GLU A 44 34.21 0.45 -25.08
CA GLU A 44 33.57 -0.59 -25.90
C GLU A 44 32.45 -0.04 -26.80
N MET A 45 31.65 0.89 -26.28
CA MET A 45 30.62 1.55 -27.05
C MET A 45 31.23 2.41 -28.16
N ASN A 46 32.26 3.21 -27.86
CA ASN A 46 32.96 4.03 -28.86
C ASN A 46 33.59 3.17 -29.96
N ASP A 47 34.26 2.06 -29.64
CA ASP A 47 34.81 1.13 -30.63
C ASP A 47 33.72 0.56 -31.57
N LYS A 48 32.56 0.19 -31.01
CA LYS A 48 31.41 -0.28 -31.80
C LYS A 48 30.85 0.81 -32.73
N TYR A 49 30.77 2.05 -32.26
CA TYR A 49 30.31 3.17 -33.09
C TYR A 49 31.29 3.48 -34.22
N VAL A 50 32.60 3.52 -33.94
CA VAL A 50 33.65 3.75 -34.95
C VAL A 50 33.65 2.65 -36.03
N LYS A 51 33.48 1.38 -35.65
CA LYS A 51 33.39 0.26 -36.61
C LYS A 51 32.18 0.36 -37.54
N LYS A 52 31.06 0.90 -37.06
CA LYS A 52 29.86 1.11 -37.90
C LYS A 52 30.09 2.23 -38.93
N GLU A 53 30.88 3.25 -38.59
CA GLU A 53 31.16 4.38 -39.48
C GLU A 53 32.24 4.08 -40.52
N THR A 54 33.20 3.20 -40.22
CA THR A 54 34.29 2.83 -41.14
C THR A 54 33.94 1.72 -42.15
N CYS A 55 32.76 1.09 -42.05
CA CYS A 55 32.35 -0.03 -42.92
C CYS A 55 31.84 0.37 -44.32
N HIS A 56 31.84 1.67 -44.68
CA HIS A 56 31.25 2.14 -45.95
C HIS A 56 32.21 2.88 -46.90
N GLN A 57 33.54 2.78 -46.71
CA GLN A 57 34.51 3.49 -47.58
C GLN A 57 35.54 2.63 -48.31
N SER A 58 35.50 1.31 -48.16
CA SER A 58 36.39 0.43 -48.93
C SER A 58 35.68 -0.10 -50.17
N THR A 59 35.64 0.72 -51.22
CA THR A 59 35.46 0.18 -52.59
C THR A 59 36.84 -0.22 -53.08
N GLU A 60 37.23 -1.46 -52.82
CA GLU A 60 38.38 -2.08 -53.46
C GLU A 60 38.07 -2.17 -54.96
N THR A 61 38.65 -1.26 -55.75
CA THR A 61 38.55 -1.34 -57.22
C THR A 61 39.50 -2.44 -57.64
N ASP A 62 38.93 -3.56 -58.09
CA ASP A 62 39.66 -4.70 -58.63
C ASP A 62 40.60 -4.25 -59.75
N ALA A 63 41.91 -4.36 -59.51
CA ALA A 63 42.95 -3.95 -60.45
C ALA A 63 42.92 -4.79 -61.75
N VAL A 64 42.15 -5.88 -61.78
CA VAL A 64 41.96 -6.71 -62.96
C VAL A 64 41.26 -5.93 -64.09
N PHE A 65 40.36 -4.99 -63.79
CA PHE A 65 39.67 -4.19 -64.82
C PHE A 65 40.63 -3.25 -65.58
N LEU A 66 41.71 -2.78 -64.93
CA LEU A 66 42.68 -1.90 -65.56
C LEU A 66 43.72 -2.64 -66.42
N LEU A 67 43.89 -3.95 -66.25
CA LEU A 67 44.88 -4.71 -67.02
C LEU A 67 44.40 -5.15 -68.40
N GLU A 68 43.10 -5.31 -68.61
CA GLU A 68 42.55 -5.75 -69.91
C GLU A 68 42.72 -4.68 -71.01
N SER A 69 42.86 -3.41 -70.61
CA SER A 69 43.04 -2.27 -71.53
C SER A 69 44.47 -2.11 -72.06
N ILE A 70 45.46 -2.84 -71.51
CA ILE A 70 46.88 -2.64 -71.84
C ILE A 70 47.31 -3.51 -73.04
N ASN A 71 46.50 -4.52 -73.42
CA ASN A 71 46.87 -5.46 -74.50
C ASN A 71 46.24 -5.15 -75.87
N GLY A 72 46.28 -3.89 -76.29
CA GLY A 72 46.38 -3.51 -77.71
C GLY A 72 45.34 -4.08 -78.69
N LYS A 73 44.14 -4.45 -78.26
CA LYS A 73 43.02 -4.69 -79.17
C LYS A 73 42.16 -3.44 -79.16
N SER A 74 42.19 -2.70 -80.27
CA SER A 74 41.19 -1.65 -80.55
C SER A 74 39.81 -2.26 -80.36
N GLU A 75 39.10 -1.87 -79.30
CA GLU A 75 37.69 -2.24 -79.15
C GLU A 75 36.95 -1.80 -80.43
N SER A 76 36.18 -2.72 -81.00
CA SER A 76 35.33 -2.40 -82.15
C SER A 76 34.40 -1.24 -81.77
N PRO A 77 34.16 -0.26 -82.65
CA PRO A 77 33.17 0.80 -82.42
C PRO A 77 31.81 0.26 -81.93
N ASP A 78 31.41 -0.92 -82.40
CA ASP A 78 30.17 -1.60 -81.98
C ASP A 78 30.18 -2.03 -80.50
N HIS A 79 31.34 -2.38 -79.95
CA HIS A 79 31.49 -2.74 -78.53
C HIS A 79 31.32 -1.51 -77.64
N MET A 80 31.90 -0.37 -78.04
CA MET A 80 31.78 0.90 -77.31
C MET A 80 30.33 1.41 -77.30
N VAL A 81 29.64 1.30 -78.44
CA VAL A 81 28.21 1.67 -78.54
C VAL A 81 27.35 0.77 -77.66
N SER A 82 27.62 -0.53 -77.63
CA SER A 82 26.88 -1.48 -76.78
C SER A 82 27.08 -1.20 -75.29
N GLN A 83 28.31 -0.89 -74.85
CA GLN A 83 28.59 -0.52 -73.47
C GLN A 83 27.91 0.80 -73.06
N TYR A 84 27.92 1.80 -73.96
CA TYR A 84 27.23 3.07 -73.71
C TYR A 84 25.71 2.88 -73.58
N GLN A 85 25.11 2.06 -74.44
CA GLN A 85 23.70 1.70 -74.38
C GLN A 85 23.36 0.98 -73.07
N GLN A 86 24.18 0.01 -72.66
CA GLN A 86 24.01 -0.70 -71.39
C GLN A 86 24.13 0.23 -70.17
N ALA A 87 25.06 1.19 -70.20
CA ALA A 87 25.20 2.19 -69.16
C ALA A 87 23.97 3.11 -69.05
N LEU A 88 23.36 3.49 -70.18
CA LEU A 88 22.12 4.27 -70.19
C LEU A 88 20.94 3.50 -69.59
N GLU A 89 20.80 2.22 -69.94
CA GLU A 89 19.76 1.34 -69.36
C GLU A 89 19.94 1.16 -67.85
N GLU A 90 21.19 1.01 -67.40
CA GLU A 90 21.52 0.89 -65.98
C GLU A 90 21.25 2.19 -65.21
N ILE A 91 21.55 3.35 -65.79
CA ILE A 91 21.19 4.67 -65.22
C ILE A 91 19.67 4.79 -65.08
N GLU A 92 18.91 4.36 -66.08
CA GLU A 92 17.44 4.42 -66.00
C GLU A 92 16.89 3.47 -64.93
N ARG A 93 17.46 2.26 -64.81
CA ARG A 93 17.11 1.29 -63.77
C ARG A 93 17.41 1.84 -62.37
N LEU A 94 18.60 2.42 -62.17
CA LEU A 94 19.00 3.04 -60.91
C LEU A 94 18.11 4.23 -60.56
N LYS A 95 17.74 5.05 -61.55
CA LYS A 95 16.81 6.17 -61.34
C LYS A 95 15.44 5.70 -60.87
N LYS A 96 14.92 4.60 -61.42
CA LYS A 96 13.68 3.95 -60.94
C LYS A 96 13.82 3.47 -59.49
N GLN A 97 14.93 2.81 -59.15
CA GLN A 97 15.19 2.38 -57.76
C GLN A 97 15.30 3.55 -56.78
N CYS A 98 16.01 4.62 -57.14
CA CYS A 98 16.12 5.83 -56.32
C CYS A 98 14.74 6.47 -56.08
N SER A 99 13.88 6.53 -57.10
CA SER A 99 12.52 7.06 -56.94
C SER A 99 11.66 6.19 -56.01
N ALA A 100 11.77 4.86 -56.10
CA ALA A 100 11.08 3.94 -55.20
C ALA A 100 11.57 4.06 -53.76
N LEU A 101 12.89 4.15 -53.55
CA LEU A 101 13.49 4.38 -52.23
C LEU A 101 13.06 5.72 -51.63
N GLN A 102 12.94 6.76 -52.45
CA GLN A 102 12.50 8.07 -52.00
C GLN A 102 11.01 8.05 -51.57
N HIS A 103 10.17 7.29 -52.27
CA HIS A 103 8.78 7.05 -51.87
C HIS A 103 8.69 6.33 -50.53
N VAL A 104 9.41 5.21 -50.36
CA VAL A 104 9.45 4.45 -49.11
C VAL A 104 9.99 5.31 -47.95
N LYS A 105 11.00 6.15 -48.20
CA LYS A 105 11.51 7.10 -47.20
C LYS A 105 10.46 8.13 -46.79
N ALA A 106 9.66 8.63 -47.73
CA ALA A 106 8.58 9.58 -47.44
C ALA A 106 7.48 8.92 -46.60
N GLU A 107 7.04 7.71 -46.98
CA GLU A 107 6.05 6.94 -46.22
C GLU A 107 6.54 6.61 -44.80
N CYS A 108 7.80 6.19 -44.65
CA CYS A 108 8.40 5.91 -43.35
C CYS A 108 8.51 7.16 -42.46
N SER A 109 8.82 8.32 -43.06
CA SER A 109 8.78 9.60 -42.32
C SER A 109 7.37 10.02 -41.92
N GLN A 110 6.34 9.57 -42.64
CA GLN A 110 4.95 9.84 -42.34
C GLN A 110 4.43 8.97 -41.17
N CYS A 111 4.98 7.77 -40.99
CA CYS A 111 4.79 6.94 -39.78
C CYS A 111 5.48 7.54 -38.54
N SER A 112 6.41 8.47 -38.72
CA SER A 112 7.10 9.21 -37.64
C SER A 112 6.38 10.51 -37.27
N ASN A 113 5.18 10.75 -37.80
CA ASN A 113 4.38 11.92 -37.45
C ASN A 113 3.86 11.82 -36.02
N ASN A 114 3.69 13.00 -35.40
CA ASN A 114 3.47 13.28 -33.99
C ASN A 114 2.49 12.38 -33.21
N GLU A 115 1.58 11.64 -33.85
CA GLU A 115 0.57 10.80 -33.19
C GLU A 115 1.21 9.63 -32.42
N SER A 116 2.08 8.83 -33.03
CA SER A 116 2.70 7.68 -32.33
C SER A 116 3.67 8.10 -31.21
N LYS A 117 4.26 9.29 -31.31
CA LYS A 117 5.08 9.86 -30.24
C LYS A 117 4.20 10.40 -29.10
N SER A 118 3.08 11.05 -29.44
CA SER A 118 2.10 11.54 -28.47
C SER A 118 1.45 10.39 -27.69
N GLU A 119 1.10 9.29 -28.37
CA GLU A 119 0.55 8.09 -27.72
C GLU A 119 1.54 7.47 -26.72
N MET A 120 2.83 7.46 -27.07
CA MET A 120 3.89 6.97 -26.17
C MET A 120 4.05 7.86 -24.94
N ASP A 121 3.98 9.19 -25.11
CA ASP A 121 4.03 10.15 -24.02
C ASP A 121 2.78 10.05 -23.12
N GLU A 122 1.59 9.84 -23.71
CA GLU A 122 0.34 9.60 -22.97
C GLU A 122 0.38 8.30 -22.17
N MET A 123 0.89 7.21 -22.77
CA MET A 123 1.09 5.94 -22.05
C MET A 123 2.09 6.09 -20.90
N ALA A 124 3.15 6.91 -21.06
CA ALA A 124 4.10 7.17 -20.00
C ALA A 124 3.45 7.91 -18.81
N VAL A 125 2.60 8.90 -19.08
CA VAL A 125 1.84 9.62 -18.04
C VAL A 125 0.86 8.67 -17.32
N GLN A 126 0.12 7.85 -18.07
CA GLN A 126 -0.79 6.87 -17.47
C GLN A 126 -0.04 5.86 -16.58
N LEU A 127 1.14 5.44 -16.99
CA LEU A 127 1.96 4.52 -16.21
C LEU A 127 2.45 5.17 -14.90
N ASP A 128 2.87 6.44 -14.95
CA ASP A 128 3.22 7.21 -13.74
C ASP A 128 2.04 7.34 -12.77
N ASP A 129 0.85 7.63 -13.31
CA ASP A 129 -0.39 7.71 -12.52
C ASP A 129 -0.73 6.39 -11.83
N VAL A 130 -0.53 5.25 -12.51
CA VAL A 130 -0.73 3.92 -11.93
C VAL A 130 0.29 3.63 -10.84
N PHE A 131 1.57 3.98 -11.03
CA PHE A 131 2.59 3.82 -9.99
C PHE A 131 2.28 4.64 -8.74
N ARG A 132 1.88 5.90 -8.92
CA ARG A 132 1.49 6.77 -7.80
C ARG A 132 0.26 6.25 -7.06
N GLN A 133 -0.72 5.68 -7.77
CA GLN A 133 -1.86 5.02 -7.14
C GLN A 133 -1.47 3.74 -6.40
N LEU A 134 -0.55 2.94 -6.96
CA LEU A 134 -0.05 1.73 -6.31
C LEU A 134 0.69 2.06 -5.01
N ASP A 135 1.52 3.10 -5.00
CA ASP A 135 2.21 3.57 -3.79
C ASP A 135 1.21 4.02 -2.73
N LYS A 136 0.18 4.78 -3.13
CA LYS A 136 -0.89 5.19 -2.22
C LYS A 136 -1.62 3.98 -1.63
N CYS A 137 -2.03 3.02 -2.46
CA CYS A 137 -2.68 1.79 -1.99
C CYS A 137 -1.76 0.95 -1.11
N SER A 138 -0.45 0.93 -1.37
CA SER A 138 0.51 0.23 -0.52
C SER A 138 0.60 0.87 0.87
N ILE A 139 0.66 2.20 0.94
CA ILE A 139 0.68 2.93 2.22
C ILE A 139 -0.61 2.69 3.00
N GLU A 140 -1.78 2.80 2.36
CA GLU A 140 -3.07 2.55 3.00
C GLU A 140 -3.19 1.11 3.52
N ARG A 141 -2.74 0.11 2.73
CA ARG A 141 -2.69 -1.29 3.17
C ARG A 141 -1.83 -1.45 4.42
N ASP A 142 -0.66 -0.83 4.46
CA ASP A 142 0.27 -0.95 5.58
C ASP A 142 -0.29 -0.27 6.84
N GLN A 143 -1.00 0.85 6.68
CA GLN A 143 -1.74 1.50 7.76
C GLN A 143 -2.85 0.60 8.31
N TYR A 144 -3.71 0.05 7.46
CA TYR A 144 -4.78 -0.87 7.91
C TYR A 144 -4.21 -2.12 8.57
N LYS A 145 -3.09 -2.65 8.07
CA LYS A 145 -2.41 -3.77 8.71
C LYS A 145 -1.98 -3.43 10.13
N SER A 146 -1.36 -2.27 10.34
CA SER A 146 -0.97 -1.80 11.66
C SER A 146 -2.18 -1.58 12.59
N GLU A 147 -3.28 -1.07 12.06
CA GLU A 147 -4.52 -0.87 12.83
C GLU A 147 -5.13 -2.20 13.27
N VAL A 148 -5.18 -3.19 12.38
CA VAL A 148 -5.63 -4.55 12.71
C VAL A 148 -4.76 -5.18 13.79
N GLU A 149 -3.44 -5.06 13.69
CA GLU A 149 -2.52 -5.57 14.71
C GLU A 149 -2.78 -4.91 16.08
N LEU A 150 -3.03 -3.60 16.10
CA LEU A 150 -3.34 -2.87 17.34
C LEU A 150 -4.68 -3.30 17.96
N LEU A 151 -5.71 -3.45 17.14
CA LEU A 151 -7.02 -3.94 17.59
C LEU A 151 -6.96 -5.39 18.09
N GLU A 152 -6.15 -6.25 17.46
CA GLU A 152 -5.95 -7.63 17.91
C GLU A 152 -5.26 -7.69 19.28
N MET A 153 -4.29 -6.79 19.53
CA MET A 153 -3.66 -6.63 20.84
C MET A 153 -4.66 -6.17 21.90
N GLU A 154 -5.43 -5.12 21.62
CA GLU A 154 -6.46 -4.59 22.53
C GLU A 154 -7.52 -5.66 22.86
N LYS A 155 -8.02 -6.37 21.83
CA LYS A 155 -8.96 -7.48 21.99
C LYS A 155 -8.40 -8.58 22.89
N SER A 156 -7.12 -8.90 22.74
CA SER A 156 -6.46 -9.92 23.56
C SER A 156 -6.28 -9.45 25.01
N GLN A 157 -5.95 -8.17 25.21
CA GLN A 157 -5.86 -7.55 26.53
C GLN A 157 -7.22 -7.54 27.24
N ILE A 158 -8.28 -7.08 26.58
CA ILE A 158 -9.64 -7.06 27.12
C ILE A 158 -10.07 -8.49 27.48
N ARG A 159 -9.80 -9.47 26.61
CA ARG A 159 -10.10 -10.87 26.90
C ARG A 159 -9.40 -11.35 28.18
N SER A 160 -8.12 -11.01 28.35
CA SER A 160 -7.37 -11.36 29.57
C SER A 160 -8.00 -10.72 30.82
N GLN A 161 -8.38 -9.45 30.75
CA GLN A 161 -9.04 -8.75 31.87
C GLN A 161 -10.41 -9.36 32.19
N CYS A 162 -11.19 -9.74 31.17
CA CYS A 162 -12.46 -10.42 31.39
C CYS A 162 -12.29 -11.78 32.06
N GLU A 163 -11.30 -12.57 31.66
CA GLU A 163 -11.02 -13.86 32.32
C GLU A 163 -10.54 -13.64 33.76
N GLU A 164 -9.68 -12.66 34.02
CA GLU A 164 -9.23 -12.31 35.38
C GLU A 164 -10.40 -11.91 36.28
N LEU A 165 -11.24 -10.96 35.83
CA LEU A 165 -12.44 -10.54 36.56
C LEU A 165 -13.41 -11.70 36.79
N LYS A 166 -13.58 -12.58 35.80
CA LYS A 166 -14.42 -13.77 35.94
C LYS A 166 -13.89 -14.70 37.03
N THR A 167 -12.58 -14.93 37.08
CA THR A 167 -11.95 -15.73 38.15
C THR A 167 -12.07 -15.06 39.51
N GLU A 168 -11.94 -13.73 39.60
CA GLU A 168 -12.13 -12.98 40.84
C GLU A 168 -13.57 -13.08 41.35
N VAL A 169 -14.56 -12.96 40.45
CA VAL A 169 -15.98 -13.13 40.78
C VAL A 169 -16.27 -14.56 41.27
N GLU A 170 -15.70 -15.58 40.63
CA GLU A 170 -15.85 -16.98 41.06
C GLU A 170 -15.19 -17.23 42.43
N GLN A 171 -14.02 -16.64 42.69
CA GLN A 171 -13.35 -16.70 43.99
C GLN A 171 -14.18 -16.02 45.08
N LEU A 172 -14.63 -14.79 44.87
CA LEU A 172 -15.46 -14.05 45.83
C LEU A 172 -16.77 -14.79 46.12
N LYS A 173 -17.41 -15.38 45.11
CA LYS A 173 -18.61 -16.23 45.30
C LYS A 173 -18.30 -17.45 46.17
N SER A 174 -17.16 -18.09 45.95
CA SER A 174 -16.73 -19.26 46.73
C SER A 174 -16.39 -18.90 48.17
N THR A 175 -15.68 -17.79 48.40
CA THR A 175 -15.38 -17.27 49.74
C THR A 175 -16.64 -16.87 50.49
N ASN A 176 -17.59 -16.19 49.85
CA ASN A 176 -18.88 -15.85 50.47
C ASN A 176 -19.72 -17.07 50.83
N GLN A 177 -19.68 -18.14 50.02
CA GLN A 177 -20.33 -19.41 50.36
C GLN A 177 -19.64 -20.08 51.56
N GLN A 178 -18.31 -20.07 51.60
CA GLN A 178 -17.53 -20.64 52.71
C GLN A 178 -17.76 -19.89 54.03
N THR A 179 -17.76 -18.56 54.02
CA THR A 179 -18.06 -17.75 55.21
C THR A 179 -19.52 -17.91 55.66
N ALA A 180 -20.47 -18.14 54.76
CA ALA A 180 -21.85 -18.48 55.13
C ALA A 180 -21.95 -19.85 55.85
N THR A 181 -21.20 -20.86 55.39
CA THR A 181 -21.14 -22.17 56.07
C THR A 181 -20.42 -22.13 57.43
N ASP A 182 -19.38 -21.32 57.59
CA ASP A 182 -18.65 -21.22 58.88
C ASP A 182 -19.40 -20.37 59.92
N VAL A 183 -20.23 -19.41 59.49
CA VAL A 183 -21.12 -18.62 60.36
C VAL A 183 -22.39 -19.39 60.76
N SER A 184 -22.65 -20.56 60.18
CA SER A 184 -23.80 -21.44 60.53
C SER A 184 -23.72 -22.09 61.93
N THR A 185 -22.77 -21.70 62.77
CA THR A 185 -22.80 -21.95 64.22
C THR A 185 -23.29 -20.76 65.06
N SER A 186 -23.66 -19.62 64.45
CA SER A 186 -24.19 -18.45 65.18
C SER A 186 -25.20 -17.65 64.36
N SER A 187 -26.47 -18.03 64.50
CA SER A 187 -27.69 -17.20 64.35
C SER A 187 -27.79 -16.22 63.16
N ASN A 188 -28.52 -16.66 62.14
CA ASN A 188 -29.67 -15.97 61.55
C ASN A 188 -29.47 -14.53 60.98
N ILE A 189 -28.71 -14.38 59.89
CA ILE A 189 -28.78 -13.24 58.97
C ILE A 189 -28.56 -13.76 57.54
N GLU A 190 -29.46 -14.62 57.05
CA GLU A 190 -29.56 -14.96 55.63
C GLU A 190 -30.70 -14.14 55.02
N GLU A 191 -30.48 -12.87 54.70
CA GLU A 191 -31.45 -12.19 53.80
C GLU A 191 -30.91 -10.96 53.05
N SER A 192 -29.85 -10.27 53.48
CA SER A 192 -29.63 -8.91 52.95
C SER A 192 -28.97 -8.79 51.57
N VAL A 193 -28.18 -9.77 51.11
CA VAL A 193 -27.38 -9.61 49.86
C VAL A 193 -28.13 -10.06 48.60
N ASN A 194 -29.05 -11.02 48.70
CA ASN A 194 -30.01 -11.34 47.64
C ASN A 194 -31.26 -10.43 47.70
N HIS A 195 -31.43 -9.65 48.78
CA HIS A 195 -32.59 -8.77 48.93
C HIS A 195 -32.58 -7.63 47.91
N MET A 196 -31.45 -6.96 47.65
CA MET A 196 -31.44 -5.76 46.78
C MET A 196 -31.79 -6.07 45.31
N ASP A 197 -31.27 -7.15 44.74
CA ASP A 197 -31.59 -7.54 43.35
C ASP A 197 -33.01 -8.15 43.27
N GLY A 198 -33.40 -8.96 44.26
CA GLY A 198 -34.74 -9.54 44.37
C GLY A 198 -35.84 -8.51 44.64
N GLU A 199 -35.56 -7.48 45.43
CA GLU A 199 -36.46 -6.36 45.70
C GLU A 199 -36.64 -5.48 44.47
N SER A 200 -35.56 -5.21 43.73
CA SER A 200 -35.63 -4.48 42.45
C SER A 200 -36.53 -5.20 41.44
N LEU A 201 -36.39 -6.53 41.31
CA LEU A 201 -37.24 -7.35 40.45
C LEU A 201 -38.70 -7.41 40.94
N LYS A 202 -38.93 -7.51 42.25
CA LYS A 202 -40.27 -7.47 42.84
C LYS A 202 -40.94 -6.10 42.65
N LEU A 203 -40.18 -5.01 42.80
CA LEU A 203 -40.65 -3.64 42.62
C LEU A 203 -41.00 -3.38 41.16
N ARG A 204 -40.14 -3.82 40.21
CA ARG A 204 -40.45 -3.79 38.78
C ARG A 204 -41.73 -4.56 38.47
N SER A 205 -41.89 -5.78 39.02
CA SER A 205 -43.09 -6.59 38.84
C SER A 205 -44.35 -5.90 39.40
N LEU A 206 -44.24 -5.27 40.57
CA LEU A 206 -45.31 -4.49 41.16
C LEU A 206 -45.69 -3.29 40.28
N ARG A 207 -44.70 -2.55 39.77
CA ARG A 207 -44.92 -1.43 38.83
C ARG A 207 -45.59 -1.87 37.54
N VAL A 208 -45.28 -3.06 37.02
CA VAL A 208 -45.99 -3.63 35.85
C VAL A 208 -47.46 -3.88 36.18
N ASN A 209 -47.75 -4.51 37.32
CA ASN A 209 -49.13 -4.78 37.73
C ASN A 209 -49.92 -3.49 37.99
N VAL A 210 -49.29 -2.51 38.63
CA VAL A 210 -49.88 -1.18 38.84
C VAL A 210 -50.12 -0.46 37.52
N GLY A 211 -49.17 -0.49 36.59
CA GLY A 211 -49.33 0.07 35.25
C GLY A 211 -50.53 -0.53 34.51
N GLN A 212 -50.69 -1.85 34.56
CA GLN A 212 -51.86 -2.54 33.98
C GLN A 212 -53.19 -2.09 34.60
N LEU A 213 -53.22 -1.90 35.92
CA LEU A 213 -54.40 -1.38 36.62
C LEU A 213 -54.67 0.08 36.25
N LEU A 214 -53.62 0.90 36.15
CA LEU A 214 -53.73 2.30 35.73
C LEU A 214 -54.29 2.43 34.32
N ALA A 215 -53.96 1.52 33.39
CA ALA A 215 -54.55 1.52 32.05
C ALA A 215 -56.08 1.29 32.04
N MET A 216 -56.66 0.72 33.10
CA MET A 216 -58.11 0.63 33.25
C MET A 216 -58.76 1.96 33.67
N ILE A 217 -57.98 2.83 34.31
CA ILE A 217 -58.42 4.13 34.85
C ILE A 217 -58.07 5.26 33.89
N VAL A 218 -56.94 5.14 33.19
CA VAL A 218 -56.39 6.06 32.19
C VAL A 218 -56.28 5.30 30.87
N PRO A 219 -57.34 5.29 30.03
CA PRO A 219 -57.40 4.49 28.81
C PRO A 219 -56.36 4.89 27.76
N ASP A 220 -55.87 6.12 27.82
CA ASP A 220 -54.85 6.67 26.91
C ASP A 220 -53.41 6.34 27.35
N LEU A 221 -53.23 5.62 28.46
CA LEU A 221 -51.92 5.20 28.96
C LEU A 221 -51.35 4.07 28.08
N ASP A 222 -50.37 4.40 27.26
CA ASP A 222 -49.65 3.42 26.44
C ASP A 222 -48.60 2.66 27.27
N LEU A 223 -48.96 1.44 27.69
CA LEU A 223 -48.09 0.55 28.47
C LEU A 223 -46.78 0.17 27.76
N GLN A 224 -46.69 0.30 26.44
CA GLN A 224 -45.45 0.03 25.70
C GLN A 224 -44.40 1.12 25.85
N GLN A 225 -44.82 2.35 26.17
CA GLN A 225 -43.92 3.49 26.34
C GLN A 225 -43.48 3.71 27.80
N VAL A 226 -44.10 3.00 28.75
CA VAL A 226 -43.79 3.13 30.17
C VAL A 226 -42.52 2.34 30.53
N ASN A 227 -41.54 3.04 31.11
CA ASN A 227 -40.35 2.43 31.67
C ASN A 227 -40.59 2.03 33.14
N TYR A 228 -40.62 0.72 33.42
CA TYR A 228 -40.89 0.16 34.74
C TYR A 228 -39.66 0.08 35.66
N ASP A 229 -38.47 0.39 35.15
CA ASP A 229 -37.22 0.40 35.92
C ASP A 229 -37.02 1.70 36.73
N VAL A 230 -37.89 2.69 36.53
CA VAL A 230 -37.84 4.01 37.16
C VAL A 230 -39.23 4.40 37.70
N ASP A 231 -39.30 5.49 38.46
CA ASP A 231 -40.49 5.90 39.25
C ASP A 231 -41.64 6.49 38.41
N VAL A 232 -41.66 6.28 37.10
CA VAL A 232 -42.68 6.84 36.18
C VAL A 232 -44.08 6.33 36.51
N VAL A 233 -44.22 5.04 36.86
CA VAL A 233 -45.51 4.46 37.28
C VAL A 233 -45.98 5.08 38.60
N ASP A 234 -45.04 5.36 39.51
CA ASP A 234 -45.34 5.95 40.82
C ASP A 234 -45.84 7.40 40.67
N GLU A 235 -45.27 8.17 39.73
CA GLU A 235 -45.70 9.54 39.41
C GLU A 235 -47.11 9.57 38.77
N ILE A 236 -47.37 8.70 37.80
CA ILE A 236 -48.70 8.59 37.15
C ILE A 236 -49.75 8.17 38.19
N LEU A 237 -49.42 7.19 39.04
CA LEU A 237 -50.30 6.77 40.13
C LEU A 237 -50.60 7.95 41.08
N GLY A 238 -49.58 8.73 41.44
CA GLY A 238 -49.72 9.91 42.27
C GLY A 238 -50.71 10.92 41.68
N GLN A 239 -50.57 11.25 40.40
CA GLN A 239 -51.46 12.18 39.70
C GLN A 239 -52.91 11.67 39.65
N VAL A 240 -53.11 10.38 39.36
CA VAL A 240 -54.45 9.78 39.32
C VAL A 240 -55.12 9.81 40.71
N VAL A 241 -54.37 9.50 41.77
CA VAL A 241 -54.89 9.53 43.13
C VAL A 241 -55.24 10.96 43.56
N GLU A 242 -54.39 11.94 43.23
CA GLU A 242 -54.63 13.35 43.52
C GLU A 242 -55.90 13.85 42.81
N GLN A 243 -56.05 13.57 41.51
CA GLN A 243 -57.25 13.90 40.74
C GLN A 243 -58.50 13.23 41.33
N MET A 244 -58.44 11.94 41.69
CA MET A 244 -59.57 11.26 42.33
C MET A 244 -59.97 11.86 43.68
N SER A 245 -58.98 12.35 44.44
CA SER A 245 -59.22 13.00 45.74
C SER A 245 -59.85 14.39 45.60
N GLU A 246 -59.50 15.14 44.55
CA GLU A 246 -60.12 16.41 44.20
C GLU A 246 -61.58 16.22 43.77
N ILE A 247 -61.85 15.21 42.92
CA ILE A 247 -63.21 14.90 42.44
C ILE A 247 -64.10 14.38 43.58
N SER A 248 -63.53 13.68 44.56
CA SER A 248 -64.28 13.13 45.71
C SER A 248 -64.54 14.15 46.83
N SER A 249 -63.88 15.31 46.79
CA SER A 249 -64.00 16.38 47.80
C SER A 249 -64.95 17.52 47.40
N THR A 250 -65.50 17.47 46.18
CA THR A 250 -66.57 18.36 45.67
C THR A 250 -67.93 17.69 45.72
#